data_AF-A0A8T3X5R9-F1
#
_entry.id   AF-A0A8T3X5R9-F1
#
_cell.length_a   1.000
_cell.length_b   1.000
_cell.length_c   1.000
_cell.angle_alpha   90.00
_cell.angle_beta   90.00
_cell.angle_gamma   90.00
#
_symmetry.space_group_name_H-M   'P 1'
#
loop_
_entity.id
_entity.type
_entity.pdbx_description
1 polymer ?
#
loop_
_entity_poly.entity_id
_entity_poly.type
_entity_poly.pdbx_seq_one_letter_code
_entity_poly.pdbx_strand_id
1 'polypeptide(L)'
;MAKKYSEWSPKAMGRCCGIFGFILGILGIIWHAGFGQPTVAQILYPWFTLSSPSIALGTLIGFTIIGYISGYLWALVYNWALKK
;
A
#
# COMPACT_ATOMS: atom_id res chain seq x y z
N MET A 1 25.82 -18.72 14.76
CA MET A 1 25.91 -18.17 13.38
C MET A 1 24.55 -17.90 12.70
N ALA A 2 23.41 -17.90 13.42
CA ALA A 2 22.07 -17.77 12.80
C ALA A 2 21.51 -16.33 12.63
N LYS A 3 22.09 -15.31 13.27
CA LYS A 3 21.49 -13.96 13.36
C LYS A 3 21.46 -13.15 12.05
N LYS A 4 22.39 -13.40 11.11
CA LYS A 4 22.53 -12.54 9.91
C LYS A 4 21.48 -12.84 8.82
N TYR A 5 20.94 -14.06 8.79
CA TYR A 5 19.93 -14.49 7.81
C TYR A 5 18.49 -14.31 8.30
N SER A 6 18.29 -13.99 9.58
CA SER A 6 16.97 -13.78 10.15
C SER A 6 16.46 -12.35 10.00
N GLU A 7 17.33 -11.35 9.81
CA GLU A 7 16.93 -9.94 9.69
C GLU A 7 16.38 -9.61 8.30
N TRP A 8 15.28 -8.86 8.25
CA TRP A 8 14.67 -8.40 7.00
C TRP A 8 15.25 -7.06 6.58
N SER A 9 15.58 -6.91 5.30
CA SER A 9 16.01 -5.60 4.76
C SER A 9 14.81 -4.65 4.66
N PRO A 10 14.78 -3.52 5.40
CA PRO A 10 13.63 -2.62 5.38
C PRO A 10 13.36 -2.02 4.00
N LYS A 11 14.42 -1.69 3.25
CA LYS A 11 14.29 -1.18 1.87
C LYS A 11 13.75 -2.22 0.91
N ALA A 12 14.07 -3.50 1.10
CA ALA A 12 13.53 -4.57 0.26
C ALA A 12 12.06 -4.82 0.60
N MET A 13 11.73 -4.94 1.89
CA MET A 13 10.36 -5.17 2.35
C MET A 13 9.43 -4.00 1.96
N GLY A 14 9.90 -2.76 2.11
CA GLY A 14 9.18 -1.58 1.63
C GLY A 14 8.90 -1.65 0.13
N ARG A 15 9.90 -1.96 -0.71
CA ARG A 15 9.67 -2.10 -2.16
C ARG A 15 8.65 -3.19 -2.49
N CYS A 16 8.75 -4.37 -1.86
CA CYS A 16 7.79 -5.45 -2.05
C CYS A 16 6.37 -5.01 -1.68
N CYS A 17 6.18 -4.41 -0.51
CA CYS A 17 4.87 -3.95 -0.06
C CYS A 17 4.34 -2.76 -0.87
N GLY A 18 5.23 -1.91 -1.41
CA GLY A 18 4.84 -0.84 -2.34
C GLY A 18 4.29 -1.39 -3.65
N ILE A 19 4.89 -2.44 -4.20
CA ILE A 19 4.36 -3.16 -5.38
C ILE A 19 3.00 -3.78 -5.07
N PHE A 20 2.84 -4.43 -3.91
CA PHE A 20 1.54 -4.94 -3.49
C PHE A 20 0.51 -3.82 -3.32
N GLY A 21 0.91 -2.69 -2.74
CA GLY A 21 0.07 -1.49 -2.62
C GLY A 21 -0.42 -1.02 -3.99
N PHE A 22 0.48 -0.89 -4.97
CA PHE A 22 0.12 -0.53 -6.34
C PHE A 22 -0.90 -1.50 -6.97
N ILE A 23 -0.66 -2.82 -6.85
CA ILE A 23 -1.57 -3.86 -7.36
C ILE A 23 -2.95 -3.74 -6.69
N LEU A 24 -3.00 -3.60 -5.37
CA LEU A 24 -4.25 -3.42 -4.63
C LEU A 24 -4.96 -2.12 -5.03
N GLY A 25 -4.21 -1.05 -5.32
CA GLY A 25 -4.75 0.20 -5.84
C GLY A 25 -5.43 0.02 -7.20
N ILE A 26 -4.81 -0.74 -8.12
CA ILE A 26 -5.44 -1.09 -9.42
C ILE A 26 -6.73 -1.87 -9.19
N LEU A 27 -6.69 -2.90 -8.35
CA LEU A 27 -7.87 -3.72 -8.05
C LEU A 27 -8.99 -2.88 -7.43
N GLY A 28 -8.65 -1.95 -6.54
CA GLY A 28 -9.60 -1.00 -5.96
C GLY A 28 -10.24 -0.08 -7.00
N ILE A 29 -9.46 0.44 -7.95
CA ILE A 29 -9.98 1.26 -9.06
C ILE A 29 -10.92 0.43 -9.95
N ILE A 30 -10.55 -0.79 -10.33
CA ILE A 30 -11.40 -1.67 -11.13
C ILE A 30 -12.72 -1.95 -10.39
N TRP A 31 -12.64 -2.29 -9.10
CA TRP A 31 -13.81 -2.59 -8.29
C TRP A 31 -14.76 -1.39 -8.16
N HIS A 32 -14.23 -0.23 -7.82
CA HIS A 32 -15.07 0.94 -7.51
C HIS A 32 -15.46 1.75 -8.74
N ALA A 33 -14.53 2.00 -9.68
CA ALA A 33 -14.84 2.74 -10.90
C ALA A 33 -15.37 1.83 -12.02
N GLY A 34 -14.82 0.63 -12.18
CA GLY A 34 -15.21 -0.31 -13.24
C GLY A 34 -16.53 -1.04 -12.96
N PHE A 35 -16.75 -1.49 -11.73
CA PHE A 35 -18.00 -2.15 -11.32
C PHE A 35 -18.97 -1.24 -10.55
N GLY A 36 -18.66 0.06 -10.42
CA GLY A 36 -19.54 1.06 -9.83
C GLY A 36 -19.79 0.90 -8.33
N GLN A 37 -18.91 0.20 -7.61
CA GLN A 37 -19.09 -0.05 -6.19
C GLN A 37 -18.75 1.19 -5.36
N PRO A 38 -19.56 1.54 -4.33
CA PRO A 38 -19.32 2.74 -3.54
C PRO A 38 -18.03 2.61 -2.72
N THR A 39 -17.25 3.69 -2.66
CA THR A 39 -16.11 3.84 -1.75
C THR A 39 -16.51 4.59 -0.49
N VAL A 40 -15.81 4.36 0.62
CA VAL A 40 -15.93 5.21 1.82
C VAL A 40 -15.62 6.68 1.48
N ALA A 41 -14.64 6.92 0.60
CA ALA A 41 -14.30 8.26 0.15
C ALA A 41 -15.46 8.97 -0.57
N GLN A 42 -16.22 8.27 -1.43
CA GLN A 42 -17.43 8.81 -2.07
C GLN A 42 -18.52 9.16 -1.05
N ILE A 43 -18.68 8.34 0.00
CA ILE A 43 -19.67 8.59 1.04
C ILE A 43 -19.34 9.86 1.83
N LEU A 44 -18.05 10.07 2.15
CA LEU A 44 -17.58 11.22 2.91
C LEU A 44 -17.43 12.48 2.04
N TYR A 45 -17.08 12.30 0.77
CA TYR A 45 -16.78 13.38 -0.17
C TYR A 45 -17.52 13.08 -1.49
N PRO A 46 -18.74 13.62 -1.69
CA PRO A 46 -19.57 13.31 -2.86
C PRO A 46 -18.94 13.66 -4.21
N TRP A 47 -17.97 14.57 -4.23
CA TRP A 47 -17.20 14.96 -5.42
C TRP A 47 -16.06 13.99 -5.75
N PHE A 48 -15.72 13.07 -4.85
CA PHE A 48 -14.68 12.08 -5.08
C PHE A 48 -15.17 11.02 -6.06
N THR A 49 -14.47 10.83 -7.16
CA THR A 49 -14.76 9.76 -8.11
C THR A 49 -13.47 9.13 -8.64
N LEU A 50 -13.37 7.80 -8.53
CA LEU A 50 -12.26 7.05 -9.11
C LEU A 50 -12.33 6.96 -10.65
N SER A 51 -13.43 7.41 -11.26
CA SER A 51 -13.51 7.60 -12.71
C SER A 51 -12.71 8.83 -13.19
N SER A 52 -12.37 9.76 -12.29
CA SER A 52 -11.48 10.88 -12.61
C SER A 52 -10.03 10.39 -12.72
N PRO A 53 -9.34 10.57 -13.86
CA PRO A 53 -7.97 10.10 -14.04
C PRO A 53 -6.98 10.64 -13.01
N SER A 54 -7.14 11.90 -12.57
CA SER A 54 -6.26 12.51 -11.58
C SER A 54 -6.44 11.90 -10.18
N ILE A 55 -7.68 11.61 -9.80
CA ILE A 55 -8.00 10.95 -8.52
C ILE A 55 -7.55 9.49 -8.55
N ALA A 56 -7.75 8.79 -9.66
CA ALA A 56 -7.26 7.43 -9.86
C ALA A 56 -5.74 7.36 -9.74
N LEU A 57 -5.01 8.26 -10.41
CA LEU A 57 -3.55 8.34 -10.32
C LEU A 57 -3.09 8.67 -8.91
N GLY A 58 -3.71 9.66 -8.26
CA GLY A 58 -3.42 10.01 -6.86
C GLY A 58 -3.64 8.84 -5.91
N THR A 59 -4.69 8.05 -6.15
CA THR A 59 -4.98 6.82 -5.38
C THR A 59 -3.89 5.77 -5.57
N LEU A 60 -3.45 5.50 -6.81
CA LEU A 60 -2.36 4.55 -7.08
C LEU A 60 -1.06 4.97 -6.38
N ILE A 61 -0.70 6.25 -6.47
CA ILE A 61 0.49 6.78 -5.80
C ILE A 61 0.35 6.63 -4.28
N GLY A 62 -0.80 7.00 -3.73
CA GLY A 62 -1.09 6.88 -2.29
C GLY A 62 -0.95 5.45 -1.78
N PHE A 63 -1.59 4.49 -2.45
CA PHE A 63 -1.48 3.07 -2.10
C PHE A 63 -0.04 2.54 -2.19
N THR A 64 0.71 2.96 -3.21
CA THR A 64 2.12 2.57 -3.39
C THR A 64 2.98 3.09 -2.24
N ILE A 65 2.82 4.37 -1.88
CA ILE A 65 3.57 5.01 -0.80
C ILE A 65 3.22 4.38 0.56
N ILE A 66 1.93 4.20 0.84
CA ILE A 66 1.46 3.58 2.09
C ILE A 66 1.97 2.13 2.19
N GLY A 67 1.87 1.36 1.11
CA GLY A 67 2.43 0.00 1.04
C GLY A 67 3.92 0.00 1.34
N TYR A 68 4.69 0.91 0.74
CA TYR A 68 6.12 1.03 0.99
C TYR A 68 6.45 1.34 2.45
N ILE A 69 5.82 2.37 3.01
CA ILE A 69 6.05 2.79 4.39
C ILE A 69 5.68 1.65 5.35
N SER A 70 4.54 0.99 5.13
CA SER A 70 4.07 -0.13 5.95
C SER A 70 5.06 -1.29 5.95
N GLY A 71 5.53 -1.71 4.77
CA GLY A 71 6.53 -2.77 4.66
C GLY A 71 7.87 -2.40 5.31
N TYR A 72 8.29 -1.15 5.14
CA TYR A 72 9.52 -0.65 5.76
C TYR A 72 9.44 -0.67 7.30
N LEU A 73 8.36 -0.13 7.86
CA LEU A 73 8.13 -0.12 9.31
C LEU A 73 7.99 -1.54 9.87
N TRP A 74 7.32 -2.43 9.15
CA TRP A 74 7.16 -3.81 9.56
C TRP A 74 8.51 -4.54 9.68
N ALA A 75 9.41 -4.34 8.73
CA ALA A 75 10.77 -4.89 8.80
C ALA A 75 11.56 -4.34 10.00
N LEU A 76 11.40 -3.05 10.33
CA LEU A 76 12.04 -2.46 11.52
C LEU A 76 11.52 -3.08 12.81
N VAL A 77 10.19 -3.24 12.95
CA VAL A 77 9.56 -3.85 14.12
C VAL A 77 9.99 -5.30 14.27
N TYR A 78 9.98 -6.07 13.19
CA TYR A 78 10.42 -7.46 13.18
C TYR A 78 11.89 -7.60 13.59
N ASN A 79 12.79 -6.77 13.03
CA ASN A 79 14.20 -6.79 13.40
C ASN A 79 14.45 -6.34 14.84
N TRP A 80 13.63 -5.43 15.38
CA TRP A 80 13.68 -5.06 16.79
C TRP A 80 13.25 -6.22 17.70
N ALA A 81 12.20 -6.96 17.32
CA ALA A 81 11.72 -8.11 18.06
C ALA A 81 12.75 -9.25 18.12
N LEU A 82 13.52 -9.48 17.05
CA LEU A 82 14.61 -10.48 17.01
C LEU A 82 15.81 -10.15 17.92
N LYS A 83 15.93 -8.90 18.38
CA LYS A 83 17.02 -8.45 19.24
C LYS A 83 16.70 -8.56 20.73
N LYS A 84 15.43 -8.79 21.06
CA LYS A 84 14.99 -9.16 22.41
C LYS A 84 15.22 -10.64 22.65
#